data_AF-A0A3N4G798-F1
#
_entry.id   AF-A0A3N4G798-F1
#
_cell.length_a   1.000
_cell.length_b   1.000
_cell.length_c   1.000
_cell.angle_alpha   90.00
_cell.angle_beta   90.00
_cell.angle_gamma   90.00
#
_symmetry.space_group_name_H-M   'P 1'
#
loop_
_entity.id
_entity.type
_entity.pdbx_description
1 polymer ?
#
loop_
_entity_poly.entity_id
_entity_poly.type
_entity_poly.pdbx_seq_one_letter_code
_entity_poly.pdbx_strand_id
1 'polypeptide(L)'
;MIVTGAFFAEAASVADNKLYVLGGALTRWHVGDDRMISPVLVVLTQSEPNDNQTTLPIDVHFGTDPNVMHLDLEIPEVTRTGQDGGFFLTNVRMQLPYDGRYVFQIAGTVSLPIAVVAQR
;
A
#
# COMPACT_ATOMS: atom_id res chain seq x y z
N MET A 1 2.95 -8.54 -13.93
CA MET A 1 1.89 -8.76 -12.95
C MET A 1 1.09 -7.51 -13.01
N ILE A 2 -0.22 -7.65 -13.05
CA ILE A 2 -1.09 -6.50 -13.18
C ILE A 2 -1.61 -6.18 -11.79
N VAL A 3 -1.40 -4.95 -11.33
CA VAL A 3 -2.07 -4.44 -10.13
C VAL A 3 -3.51 -4.12 -10.52
N THR A 4 -4.44 -4.92 -10.01
CA THR A 4 -5.88 -4.77 -10.29
C THR A 4 -6.60 -3.92 -9.25
N GLY A 5 -5.99 -3.74 -8.08
CA GLY A 5 -6.50 -2.88 -7.01
C GLY A 5 -5.54 -2.83 -5.83
N ALA A 6 -5.78 -1.90 -4.91
CA ALA A 6 -5.07 -1.83 -3.65
C ALA A 6 -5.93 -1.08 -2.62
N PHE A 7 -5.65 -1.30 -1.34
CA PHE A 7 -6.21 -0.50 -0.25
C PHE A 7 -5.35 -0.64 1.01
N PHE A 8 -5.42 0.36 1.88
CA PHE A 8 -4.88 0.24 3.23
C PHE A 8 -5.92 -0.41 4.14
N ALA A 9 -5.55 -1.45 4.87
CA ALA A 9 -6.40 -2.13 5.83
C ALA A 9 -6.01 -1.76 7.27
N GLU A 10 -6.99 -1.70 8.17
CA GLU A 10 -6.74 -1.61 9.61
C GLU A 10 -5.94 -2.81 10.12
N ALA A 11 -6.36 -4.00 9.71
CA ALA A 11 -5.60 -5.24 9.86
C ALA A 11 -5.95 -6.21 8.73
N ALA A 12 -4.98 -7.00 8.30
CA ALA A 12 -5.21 -8.08 7.36
C ALA A 12 -4.31 -9.28 7.65
N SER A 13 -4.78 -10.46 7.27
CA SER A 13 -4.03 -11.71 7.39
C SER A 13 -4.35 -12.65 6.23
N VAL A 14 -3.49 -13.65 6.03
CA VAL A 14 -3.68 -14.70 5.04
C VAL A 14 -3.75 -16.03 5.76
N ALA A 15 -4.81 -16.79 5.51
CA ALA A 15 -4.94 -18.17 5.95
C ALA A 15 -5.65 -18.97 4.86
N ASP A 16 -5.20 -20.20 4.60
CA ASP A 16 -5.76 -21.08 3.56
C ASP A 16 -5.92 -20.39 2.19
N ASN A 17 -4.90 -19.61 1.78
CA ASN A 17 -4.88 -18.82 0.55
C ASN A 17 -6.03 -17.80 0.40
N LYS A 18 -6.64 -17.40 1.52
CA LYS A 18 -7.70 -16.39 1.56
C LYS A 18 -7.22 -15.16 2.30
N LEU A 19 -7.57 -14.01 1.74
CA LEU A 19 -7.39 -12.72 2.38
C LEU A 19 -8.49 -12.52 3.42
N TYR A 20 -8.08 -12.30 4.67
CA TYR A 20 -8.97 -11.84 5.74
C TYR A 20 -8.65 -10.39 6.05
N VAL A 21 -9.65 -9.51 5.88
CA VAL A 21 -9.57 -8.11 6.29
C VAL A 21 -10.37 -7.96 7.57
N LEU A 22 -9.73 -7.41 8.59
CA LEU A 22 -10.32 -7.18 9.91
C LEU A 22 -10.45 -5.67 10.10
N GLY A 23 -11.68 -5.20 10.34
CA GLY A 23 -11.99 -3.78 10.38
C GLY A 23 -12.37 -3.23 9.00
N GLY A 24 -11.83 -2.07 8.64
CA GLY A 24 -12.15 -1.35 7.40
C GLY A 24 -10.95 -0.95 6.55
N ALA A 25 -11.27 -0.31 5.41
CA ALA A 25 -10.28 0.37 4.57
C ALA A 25 -9.93 1.73 5.18
N LEU A 26 -8.64 1.96 5.40
CA LEU A 26 -8.12 3.19 6.00
C LEU A 26 -8.16 4.35 4.99
N THR A 27 -8.85 5.41 5.38
CA THR A 27 -8.85 6.71 4.66
C THR A 27 -8.28 7.85 5.51
N ARG A 28 -7.95 7.56 6.78
CA ARG A 28 -7.36 8.49 7.74
C ARG A 28 -6.37 7.76 8.64
N TRP A 29 -5.32 8.47 9.06
CA TRP A 29 -4.35 8.01 10.04
C TRP A 29 -4.04 9.11 11.05
N HIS A 30 -3.95 8.72 12.32
CA HIS A 30 -3.55 9.61 13.41
C HIS A 30 -2.09 9.34 13.79
N VAL A 31 -1.21 10.30 13.52
CA VAL A 31 0.24 10.17 13.80
C VAL A 31 0.59 10.70 15.19
N GLY A 32 1.58 10.07 15.83
CA GLY A 32 2.22 10.60 17.04
C GLY A 32 3.33 11.61 16.70
N ASP A 33 4.13 11.96 17.71
CA ASP A 33 5.23 12.94 17.60
C ASP A 33 6.30 12.54 16.57
N ASP A 34 6.51 11.23 16.39
CA ASP A 34 7.45 10.69 15.40
C ASP A 34 6.94 10.80 13.96
N ARG A 35 5.66 11.18 13.77
CA ARG A 35 5.01 11.37 12.46
C ARG A 35 5.01 10.09 11.61
N MET A 36 5.14 8.92 12.24
CA MET A 36 5.22 7.64 11.53
C MET A 36 3.85 7.04 11.25
N ILE A 37 3.67 6.52 10.03
CA ILE A 37 2.55 5.65 9.69
C ILE A 37 3.05 4.22 9.48
N SER A 38 2.18 3.25 9.74
CA SER A 38 2.44 1.83 9.46
C SER A 38 1.17 1.07 9.05
N PRO A 39 0.42 1.50 8.02
CA PRO A 39 -0.76 0.76 7.56
C PRO A 39 -0.37 -0.56 6.90
N VAL A 40 -1.29 -1.52 6.96
CA VAL A 40 -1.22 -2.74 6.14
C VAL A 40 -1.69 -2.38 4.74
N LEU A 41 -0.79 -2.40 3.76
CA LEU A 41 -1.14 -2.29 2.35
C LEU A 41 -1.54 -3.67 1.84
N VAL A 42 -2.75 -3.78 1.30
CA VAL A 42 -3.21 -4.93 0.52
C VAL A 42 -3.15 -4.54 -0.95
N VAL A 43 -2.51 -5.37 -1.76
CA VAL A 43 -2.41 -5.20 -3.20
C VAL A 43 -3.07 -6.40 -3.85
N LEU A 44 -4.04 -6.15 -4.73
CA LEU A 44 -4.68 -7.16 -5.56
C LEU A 44 -3.90 -7.26 -6.88
N THR A 45 -3.57 -8.47 -7.25
CA THR A 45 -2.69 -8.77 -8.38
C THR A 45 -3.31 -9.80 -9.29
N GLN A 46 -3.00 -9.69 -10.57
CA GLN A 46 -3.23 -10.73 -11.56
C GLN A 46 -1.89 -11.14 -12.15
N SER A 47 -1.61 -12.44 -12.16
CA SER A 47 -0.39 -12.98 -12.76
C SER A 47 -0.37 -12.68 -14.26
N GLU A 48 0.80 -12.33 -14.77
CA GLU A 48 1.02 -12.06 -16.18
C GLU A 48 2.21 -12.90 -16.65
N PRO A 49 2.08 -13.71 -17.72
CA PRO A 49 3.17 -14.53 -18.21
C PRO A 49 4.41 -13.70 -18.53
N ASN A 50 5.58 -14.19 -18.15
CA ASN A 50 6.88 -13.55 -18.37
C ASN A 50 7.10 -12.22 -17.64
N ASP A 51 6.28 -11.91 -16.63
CA ASP A 51 6.59 -10.79 -15.75
C ASP A 51 7.77 -11.11 -14.83
N ASN A 52 8.79 -10.25 -14.90
CA ASN A 52 9.99 -10.34 -14.09
C ASN A 52 10.08 -9.21 -13.05
N GLN A 53 9.03 -8.40 -12.90
CA GLN A 53 9.00 -7.33 -11.90
C GLN A 53 9.14 -7.92 -10.49
N THR A 54 10.13 -7.44 -9.75
CA THR A 54 10.42 -7.88 -8.37
C THR A 54 10.04 -6.83 -7.33
N THR A 55 9.83 -5.59 -7.75
CA THR A 55 9.46 -4.47 -6.88
C THR A 55 8.21 -3.74 -7.37
N LEU A 56 7.40 -3.29 -6.42
CA LEU A 56 6.21 -2.48 -6.61
C LEU A 56 6.56 -1.02 -6.27
N PRO A 57 6.65 -0.12 -7.27
CA PRO A 57 6.90 1.29 -7.01
C PRO A 57 5.67 1.96 -6.41
N ILE A 58 5.91 2.82 -5.43
CA ILE A 58 4.92 3.63 -4.73
C ILE A 58 5.41 5.07 -4.70
N ASP A 59 4.62 5.94 -5.32
CA ASP A 59 4.85 7.38 -5.27
C ASP A 59 3.87 8.02 -4.30
N VAL A 60 4.37 8.82 -3.37
CA VAL A 60 3.54 9.47 -2.35
C VAL A 60 3.59 10.97 -2.54
N HIS A 61 2.42 11.54 -2.83
CA HIS A 61 2.22 12.95 -3.11
C HIS A 61 1.55 13.64 -1.93
N PHE A 62 1.95 14.88 -1.64
CA PHE A 62 1.32 15.71 -0.61
C PHE A 62 0.77 17.02 -1.21
N GLY A 63 -0.56 17.15 -1.26
CA GLY A 63 -1.20 18.36 -1.80
C GLY A 63 -0.71 18.71 -3.21
N THR A 64 -0.15 19.92 -3.36
CA THR A 64 0.48 20.41 -4.60
C THR A 64 2.00 20.52 -4.48
N ASP A 65 2.61 19.90 -3.46
CA ASP A 65 4.06 19.88 -3.30
C ASP A 65 4.67 19.16 -4.52
N PRO A 66 5.65 19.77 -5.22
CA PRO A 66 6.32 19.11 -6.34
C PRO A 66 7.21 17.94 -5.91
N ASN A 67 7.55 17.82 -4.62
CA ASN A 67 8.37 16.72 -4.13
C ASN A 67 7.52 15.46 -3.96
N VAL A 68 8.01 14.36 -4.54
CA VAL A 68 7.40 13.03 -4.45
C VAL A 68 8.29 12.16 -3.57
N MET A 69 7.70 11.46 -2.60
CA MET A 69 8.42 10.44 -1.86
C MET A 69 8.27 9.10 -2.60
N HIS A 70 9.39 8.42 -2.84
CA HIS A 70 9.42 7.16 -3.58
C HIS A 70 9.72 6.00 -2.63
N LEU A 71 8.94 4.93 -2.75
CA LEU A 71 9.14 3.65 -2.08
C LEU A 71 9.09 2.52 -3.11
N ASP A 72 9.97 1.53 -2.96
CA ASP A 72 9.90 0.27 -3.70
C ASP A 72 9.64 -0.87 -2.72
N LEU A 73 8.51 -1.57 -2.88
CA LEU A 73 8.18 -2.73 -2.06
C LEU A 73 8.52 -4.02 -2.77
N GLU A 74 9.10 -4.98 -2.07
CA GLU A 74 9.32 -6.31 -2.64
C GLU A 74 8.00 -7.01 -2.93
N ILE A 75 7.90 -7.58 -4.13
CA ILE A 75 6.76 -8.40 -4.55
C ILE A 75 7.05 -9.85 -4.16
N PRO A 76 6.20 -10.48 -3.34
CA PRO A 76 6.35 -11.89 -3.02
C PRO A 76 6.37 -12.77 -4.27
N GLU A 77 7.24 -13.77 -4.32
CA GLU A 77 7.35 -14.67 -5.48
C GLU A 77 6.03 -15.38 -5.81
N VAL A 78 5.28 -15.78 -4.78
CA VAL A 78 4.01 -16.49 -4.88
C VAL A 78 2.95 -15.75 -5.71
N THR A 79 2.93 -14.41 -5.68
CA THR A 79 1.98 -13.61 -6.48
C THR A 79 2.41 -13.43 -7.92
N ARG A 80 3.68 -13.72 -8.25
CA ARG A 80 4.24 -13.60 -9.60
C ARG A 80 4.03 -14.89 -10.40
N THR A 81 4.12 -16.04 -9.73
CA THR A 81 4.02 -17.37 -10.37
C THR A 81 2.58 -17.82 -10.64
N GLY A 82 1.58 -17.10 -10.11
CA GLY A 82 0.16 -17.45 -10.26
C GLY A 82 -0.24 -18.74 -9.55
N GLN A 83 0.62 -19.26 -8.67
CA GLN A 83 0.41 -20.52 -7.97
C GLN A 83 -0.42 -20.35 -6.68
N ASP A 84 -0.40 -19.16 -6.06
CA ASP A 84 -1.21 -18.85 -4.87
C ASP A 84 -1.63 -17.38 -4.85
N GLY A 85 -2.95 -17.12 -4.75
CA GLY A 85 -3.55 -15.83 -4.37
C GLY A 85 -3.38 -14.66 -5.33
N GLY A 86 -4.50 -14.07 -5.79
CA GLY A 86 -4.50 -12.81 -6.56
C GLY A 86 -4.26 -11.57 -5.69
N PHE A 87 -3.40 -11.66 -4.67
CA PHE A 87 -3.09 -10.57 -3.76
C PHE A 87 -1.83 -10.82 -2.92
N PHE A 88 -1.24 -9.76 -2.39
CA PHE A 88 -0.32 -9.82 -1.25
C PHE A 88 -0.61 -8.68 -0.27
N LEU A 89 -0.07 -8.80 0.94
CA LEU A 89 -0.13 -7.74 1.94
C LEU A 89 1.26 -7.47 2.53
N THR A 90 1.50 -6.22 2.90
CA THR A 90 2.76 -5.77 3.50
C THR A 90 2.54 -4.54 4.36
N ASN A 91 3.42 -4.29 5.33
CA ASN A 91 3.36 -3.09 6.15
C ASN A 91 4.16 -1.96 5.48
N VAL A 92 3.49 -0.85 5.18
CA VAL A 92 4.15 0.34 4.64
C VAL A 92 4.53 1.23 5.80
N ARG A 93 5.83 1.32 6.10
CA ARG A 93 6.33 2.18 7.17
C ARG A 93 7.04 3.41 6.59
N MET A 94 6.49 4.59 6.85
CA MET A 94 7.11 5.84 6.40
C MET A 94 6.75 7.01 7.31
N GLN A 95 7.58 8.06 7.27
CA GLN A 95 7.32 9.31 7.97
C GLN A 95 6.54 10.26 7.06
N LEU A 96 5.42 10.78 7.55
CA LEU A 96 4.61 11.77 6.83
C LEU A 96 4.66 13.08 7.62
N PRO A 97 5.41 14.11 7.21
CA PRO A 97 5.77 15.25 8.08
C PRO A 97 4.66 16.30 8.27
N TYR A 98 3.65 16.37 7.40
CA TYR A 98 2.63 17.42 7.43
C TYR A 98 1.20 16.88 7.59
N ASP A 99 0.35 17.59 8.33
CA ASP A 99 -1.07 17.24 8.36
C ASP A 99 -1.72 17.56 7.01
N GLY A 100 -2.62 16.68 6.56
CA GLY A 100 -3.31 16.87 5.29
C GLY A 100 -3.50 15.57 4.52
N ARG A 101 -3.85 15.68 3.24
CA ARG A 101 -4.15 14.54 2.38
C ARG A 101 -2.92 14.13 1.59
N TYR A 102 -2.48 12.91 1.82
CA TYR A 102 -1.49 12.23 1.00
C TYR A 102 -2.19 11.34 -0.03
N VAL A 103 -1.58 11.18 -1.19
CA VAL A 103 -2.04 10.25 -2.23
C VAL A 103 -0.91 9.30 -2.54
N PHE A 104 -1.13 8.02 -2.26
CA PHE A 104 -0.21 6.93 -2.59
C PHE A 104 -0.59 6.38 -3.95
N GLN A 105 0.28 6.53 -4.93
CA GLN A 105 0.12 5.99 -6.26
C GLN A 105 0.88 4.67 -6.35
N ILE A 106 0.13 3.57 -6.36
CA ILE A 106 0.64 2.21 -6.38
C ILE A 106 0.81 1.76 -7.83
N ALA A 107 2.03 1.41 -8.22
CA ALA A 107 2.41 1.00 -9.57
C ALA A 107 1.97 1.97 -10.69
N GLY A 108 1.76 3.25 -10.36
CA GLY A 108 1.25 4.24 -11.31
C GLY A 108 -0.25 4.13 -11.62
N THR A 109 -0.93 3.03 -11.25
CA THR A 109 -2.29 2.72 -11.71
C THR A 109 -3.37 2.87 -10.65
N VAL A 110 -3.05 2.73 -9.37
CA VAL A 110 -4.03 2.79 -8.27
C VAL A 110 -3.68 3.94 -7.33
N SER A 111 -4.66 4.81 -7.04
CA SER A 111 -4.47 5.96 -6.15
C SER A 111 -5.20 5.75 -4.82
N LEU A 112 -4.45 5.76 -3.71
CA LEU A 112 -4.96 5.59 -2.36
C LEU A 112 -4.81 6.89 -1.57
N PRO A 113 -5.90 7.66 -1.37
CA PRO A 113 -5.85 8.84 -0.54
C PRO A 113 -5.91 8.48 0.96
N ILE A 114 -5.05 9.12 1.75
CA ILE A 114 -5.09 9.03 3.22
C ILE A 114 -4.97 10.42 3.85
N ALA A 115 -5.87 10.73 4.78
CA ALA A 115 -5.80 11.94 5.59
C ALA A 115 -4.92 11.70 6.82
N VAL A 116 -3.84 12.47 6.95
CA VAL A 116 -2.94 12.43 8.11
C VAL A 116 -3.27 13.57 9.05
N VAL A 117 -3.44 13.25 10.32
CA VAL A 117 -3.76 14.21 11.39
C VAL A 117 -2.90 13.90 12.61
N ALA A 118 -2.32 14.90 13.26
CA ALA A 118 -1.66 14.69 14.55
C ALA A 118 -2.65 14.19 15.61
N GLN A 119 -2.22 13.26 16.48
CA GLN A 119 -2.91 12.97 17.73
C GLN A 119 -2.86 14.23 18.60
N ARG A 120 -4.03 14.76 18.99
CA ARG A 120 -4.13 15.88 19.93
C ARG A 120 -4.21 15.37 21.36
#